data_AF-A0A5C8TH42-F1
#
_entry.id   AF-A0A5C8TH42-F1
#
_cell.length_a   1.000
_cell.length_b   1.000
_cell.length_c   1.000
_cell.angle_alpha   90.00
_cell.angle_beta   90.00
_cell.angle_gamma   90.00
#
_symmetry.space_group_name_H-M   'P 1'
#
loop_
_entity.id
_entity.type
_entity.pdbx_description
1 polymer ?
#
loop_
_entity_poly.entity_id
_entity_poly.type
_entity_poly.pdbx_seq_one_letter_code
_entity_poly.pdbx_strand_id
1 'polypeptide(L)'
;MKDEPTILASETSDPEDFDVSATTLDRAQKARLIRMARTSLGLSQGEFALRFRVSLGTLRDWEQARTTAPDFAVPYVRVIARHPDMVAAAIA
;
A
#
# COMPACT_ATOMS: atom_id res chain seq x y z
N MET A 1 11.85 -10.93 15.26
CA MET A 1 13.18 -10.26 15.24
C MET A 1 13.06 -9.14 14.23
N LYS A 2 13.19 -7.88 14.69
CA LYS A 2 13.00 -6.61 13.95
C LYS A 2 11.53 -6.24 13.62
N ASP A 3 10.69 -6.06 14.65
CA ASP A 3 9.34 -5.49 14.48
C ASP A 3 9.26 -4.02 14.90
N GLU A 4 10.32 -3.44 15.48
CA GLU A 4 10.34 -2.02 15.81
C GLU A 4 10.63 -1.16 14.58
N PRO A 5 9.81 -0.13 14.31
CA PRO A 5 10.03 0.79 13.20
C PRO A 5 11.33 1.55 13.41
N THR A 6 12.18 1.61 12.37
CA THR A 6 13.37 2.46 12.37
C THR A 6 12.93 3.92 12.32
N ILE A 7 13.02 4.62 13.46
CA ILE A 7 12.74 6.05 13.57
C ILE A 7 14.06 6.79 13.52
N LEU A 8 14.19 7.73 12.58
CA LEU A 8 15.40 8.55 12.40
C LEU A 8 14.98 10.02 12.31
N ALA A 9 15.69 10.87 13.04
CA ALA A 9 15.58 12.32 12.90
C ALA A 9 16.39 12.76 11.67
N SER A 10 15.96 13.86 11.05
CA SER A 10 16.69 14.48 9.95
C SER A 10 18.03 15.06 10.41
N GLU A 11 18.98 15.07 9.49
CA GLU A 11 20.27 15.70 9.68
C GLU A 11 20.16 17.22 9.52
N THR A 12 20.58 17.99 10.53
CA THR A 12 20.47 19.46 10.50
C THR A 12 21.36 20.11 9.41
N SER A 13 22.37 19.38 8.91
CA SER A 13 23.26 19.86 7.85
C SER A 13 22.73 19.66 6.43
N ASP A 14 21.72 18.81 6.24
CA ASP A 14 21.12 18.54 4.93
C ASP A 14 19.66 19.04 4.90
N PRO A 15 19.36 20.17 4.21
CA PRO A 15 18.01 20.69 4.12
C PRO A 15 17.05 19.82 3.30
N GLU A 16 17.55 18.83 2.56
CA GLU A 16 16.73 17.86 1.83
C GLU A 16 16.51 16.55 2.61
N ASP A 17 17.14 16.38 3.77
CA ASP A 17 16.89 15.24 4.64
C ASP A 17 15.63 15.46 5.50
N PHE A 18 14.78 14.44 5.56
CA PHE A 18 13.48 14.51 6.23
C PHE A 18 13.36 13.41 7.27
N ASP A 19 12.67 13.73 8.37
CA ASP A 19 12.40 12.77 9.44
C ASP A 19 11.72 11.49 8.91
N VAL A 20 12.24 10.34 9.30
CA VAL A 20 11.55 9.06 9.16
C VAL A 20 10.70 8.83 10.40
N SER A 21 9.49 9.38 10.38
CA SER A 21 8.50 9.14 11.43
C SER A 21 7.87 7.73 11.31
N ALA A 22 7.36 7.21 12.42
CA ALA A 22 6.68 5.91 12.46
C ALA A 22 5.49 5.86 11.49
N THR A 23 4.77 6.98 11.38
CA THR A 23 3.59 7.13 10.51
C THR A 23 3.99 7.16 9.03
N THR A 24 5.11 7.81 8.69
CA THR A 24 5.65 7.80 7.32
C THR A 24 6.11 6.40 6.93
N LEU A 25 6.78 5.68 7.86
CA LEU A 25 7.23 4.32 7.61
C LEU A 25 6.05 3.34 7.45
N ASP A 26 5.03 3.41 8.31
CA ASP A 26 3.79 2.62 8.18
C ASP A 26 3.12 2.84 6.81
N ARG A 27 2.94 4.12 6.43
CA ARG A 27 2.36 4.48 5.14
C ARG A 27 3.15 3.91 3.96
N ALA A 28 4.49 4.01 4.00
CA ALA A 28 5.36 3.46 2.95
C ALA A 28 5.29 1.92 2.88
N GLN A 29 5.25 1.24 4.03
CA GLN A 29 5.12 -0.21 4.10
C GLN A 29 3.77 -0.68 3.55
N LYS A 30 2.67 -0.01 3.92
CA LYS A 30 1.32 -0.26 3.38
C LYS A 30 1.28 -0.05 1.87
N ALA A 31 1.83 1.07 1.39
CA ALA A 31 1.92 1.37 -0.05
C ALA A 31 2.66 0.27 -0.83
N ARG A 32 3.82 -0.16 -0.32
CA ARG A 32 4.61 -1.25 -0.90
C ARG A 32 3.83 -2.56 -0.94
N LEU A 33 3.16 -2.92 0.16
CA LEU A 33 2.36 -4.16 0.24
C LEU A 33 1.27 -4.17 -0.83
N ILE A 34 0.54 -3.06 -0.98
CA ILE A 34 -0.55 -2.93 -1.95
C ILE A 34 -0.01 -3.07 -3.38
N ARG A 35 1.06 -2.34 -3.70
CA ARG A 35 1.72 -2.42 -5.01
C ARG A 35 2.19 -3.84 -5.32
N MET A 36 2.84 -4.51 -4.34
CA MET A 36 3.34 -5.87 -4.51
C MET A 36 2.21 -6.85 -4.81
N ALA A 37 1.12 -6.80 -4.06
CA ALA A 37 -0.05 -7.66 -4.28
C ALA A 37 -0.66 -7.49 -5.68
N ARG A 38 -0.77 -6.26 -6.19
CA ARG A 38 -1.20 -6.04 -7.57
C ARG A 38 -0.21 -6.62 -8.57
N THR A 39 1.07 -6.31 -8.42
CA THR A 39 2.10 -6.74 -9.39
C THR A 39 2.28 -8.25 -9.41
N SER A 40 2.09 -8.95 -8.29
CA SER A 40 2.16 -10.42 -8.24
C SER A 40 1.01 -11.09 -8.99
N LEU A 41 -0.11 -10.39 -9.18
CA LEU A 41 -1.24 -10.84 -10.00
C LEU A 41 -1.07 -10.50 -11.49
N GLY A 42 0.01 -9.80 -11.87
CA GLY A 42 0.24 -9.37 -13.26
C GLY A 42 -0.73 -8.30 -13.76
N LEU A 43 -1.47 -7.64 -12.87
CA LEU A 43 -2.49 -6.66 -13.24
C LEU A 43 -1.94 -5.24 -13.33
N SER A 44 -2.39 -4.48 -14.31
CA SER A 44 -2.28 -3.02 -14.32
C SER A 44 -3.10 -2.41 -13.18
N GLN A 45 -2.83 -1.13 -12.86
CA GLN A 45 -3.62 -0.41 -11.85
C GLN A 45 -5.11 -0.34 -12.24
N GLY A 46 -5.41 -0.15 -13.52
CA GLY A 46 -6.80 -0.09 -14.02
C GLY A 46 -7.53 -1.41 -13.87
N GLU A 47 -6.88 -2.53 -14.23
CA GLU A 47 -7.47 -3.86 -14.09
C GLU A 47 -7.70 -4.23 -12.62
N PHE A 48 -6.73 -3.96 -11.74
CA PHE A 48 -6.89 -4.21 -10.31
C PHE A 48 -8.02 -3.36 -9.72
N ALA A 49 -8.03 -2.06 -10.03
CA ALA A 49 -9.05 -1.12 -9.57
C ALA A 49 -10.46 -1.60 -9.98
N LEU A 50 -10.64 -1.91 -11.26
CA LEU A 50 -11.90 -2.39 -11.80
C LEU A 50 -12.34 -3.72 -11.16
N ARG A 51 -11.42 -4.70 -11.12
CA ARG A 51 -11.71 -6.06 -10.65
C ARG A 51 -12.03 -6.12 -9.16
N PHE A 52 -11.41 -5.26 -8.34
CA PHE A 52 -11.51 -5.31 -6.88
C PHE A 52 -12.24 -4.12 -6.26
N ARG A 53 -13.02 -3.38 -7.05
CA ARG A 53 -13.87 -2.27 -6.58
C ARG A 53 -13.10 -1.21 -5.76
N VAL A 54 -11.88 -0.90 -6.20
CA VAL A 54 -11.08 0.23 -5.67
C VAL A 54 -11.00 1.28 -6.77
N SER A 55 -11.28 2.55 -6.48
CA SER A 55 -11.13 3.58 -7.51
C SER A 55 -9.67 3.67 -7.98
N LEU A 56 -9.43 3.93 -9.27
CA LEU A 56 -8.07 4.05 -9.81
C LEU A 56 -7.27 5.16 -9.11
N GLY A 57 -7.91 6.28 -8.78
CA GLY A 57 -7.28 7.38 -8.04
C GLY A 57 -6.86 6.94 -6.64
N THR A 58 -7.77 6.30 -5.90
CA THR A 58 -7.49 5.75 -4.56
C THR A 58 -6.35 4.74 -4.58
N LEU A 59 -6.35 3.80 -5.54
CA LEU A 59 -5.27 2.82 -5.67
C LEU A 59 -3.92 3.50 -5.95
N ARG A 60 -3.89 4.53 -6.79
CA ARG A 60 -2.67 5.31 -7.06
C ARG A 60 -2.18 6.04 -5.81
N ASP A 61 -3.08 6.68 -5.07
CA ASP A 61 -2.72 7.38 -3.85
C ASP A 61 -2.12 6.43 -2.80
N TRP A 62 -2.67 5.21 -2.69
CA TRP A 62 -2.15 4.18 -1.82
C TRP A 62 -0.79 3.67 -2.30
N GLU A 63 -0.64 3.26 -3.56
CA GLU A 63 0.62 2.69 -4.08
C GLU A 63 1.78 3.71 -4.09
N GLN A 64 1.48 5.00 -4.19
CA GLN A 64 2.45 6.10 -4.18
C GLN A 64 2.67 6.69 -2.79
N ALA A 65 2.05 6.13 -1.74
CA ALA A 65 2.10 6.67 -0.38
C ALA A 65 1.64 8.14 -0.28
N ARG A 66 0.78 8.63 -1.18
CA ARG A 66 0.21 9.99 -1.10
C ARG A 66 -0.76 10.11 0.07
N THR A 67 -1.47 9.04 0.38
CA THR A 67 -2.35 8.92 1.55
C THR A 67 -2.06 7.61 2.30
N THR A 68 -2.32 7.60 3.60
CA THR A 68 -2.29 6.36 4.37
C THR A 68 -3.51 5.53 4.03
N ALA A 69 -3.28 4.30 3.55
CA ALA A 69 -4.38 3.38 3.29
C ALA A 69 -5.14 3.08 4.60
N PRO A 70 -6.48 3.08 4.58
CA PRO A 70 -7.28 2.81 5.77
C PRO A 70 -7.05 1.37 6.25
N ASP A 71 -7.36 1.11 7.53
CA ASP A 71 -6.99 -0.16 8.19
C ASP A 71 -7.57 -1.40 7.51
N PHE A 72 -8.72 -1.29 6.83
CA PHE A 72 -9.32 -2.40 6.09
C PHE A 72 -8.58 -2.72 4.77
N ALA A 73 -7.82 -1.77 4.20
CA ALA A 73 -7.24 -1.94 2.87
C ALA A 73 -6.15 -3.02 2.86
N VAL A 74 -5.29 -3.07 3.88
CA VAL A 74 -4.24 -4.08 4.00
C VAL A 74 -4.79 -5.51 4.10
N PRO A 75 -5.71 -5.84 5.03
CA PRO A 75 -6.30 -7.17 5.09
C PRO A 75 -7.08 -7.49 3.82
N TYR A 76 -7.82 -6.54 3.24
CA TYR A 76 -8.53 -6.74 1.98
C TYR A 76 -7.59 -7.14 0.84
N VAL A 77 -6.49 -6.38 0.64
CA VAL A 77 -5.49 -6.66 -0.40
C VAL A 77 -4.73 -7.97 -0.13
N ARG A 78 -4.51 -8.32 1.15
CA ARG A 78 -3.95 -9.63 1.54
C ARG A 78 -4.86 -10.80 1.17
N VAL A 79 -6.17 -10.64 1.24
CA VAL A 79 -7.14 -11.67 0.80
C VAL A 79 -7.15 -11.75 -0.72
N ILE A 80 -7.18 -10.60 -1.41
CA ILE A 80 -7.08 -10.53 -2.88
C ILE A 80 -5.83 -11.26 -3.39
N ALA A 81 -4.67 -11.03 -2.78
CA ALA A 81 -3.41 -11.65 -3.21
C ALA A 81 -3.41 -13.19 -3.08
N ARG A 82 -4.20 -13.74 -2.15
CA ARG A 82 -4.30 -15.18 -1.90
C ARG A 82 -5.43 -15.84 -2.69
N HIS A 83 -6.55 -15.14 -2.87
CA HIS A 83 -7.78 -15.68 -3.43
C HIS A 83 -8.44 -14.69 -4.41
N PRO A 84 -7.75 -14.29 -5.49
CA PRO A 84 -8.21 -13.21 -6.38
C PRO A 84 -9.52 -13.54 -7.10
N ASP A 85 -9.73 -14.82 -7.46
CA ASP A 85 -10.95 -15.24 -8.15
C ASP A 85 -12.15 -15.30 -7.20
N MET A 86 -11.95 -15.76 -5.96
CA MET A 86 -12.99 -15.79 -4.93
C MET A 86 -13.47 -14.37 -4.59
N VAL A 87 -12.53 -13.45 -4.37
CA VAL A 87 -12.89 -12.05 -4.07
C VAL A 87 -13.63 -11.43 -5.24
N ALA A 88 -13.11 -11.59 -6.47
CA ALA A 88 -13.75 -11.04 -7.67
C ALA A 88 -15.17 -11.60 -7.87
N ALA A 89 -15.39 -12.88 -7.61
CA ALA A 89 -16.73 -13.50 -7.68
C ALA A 89 -17.67 -13.00 -6.57
N ALA A 90 -17.15 -12.74 -5.37
CA ALA A 90 -17.95 -12.32 -4.22
C ALA A 90 -18.45 -10.85 -4.30
N ILE A 91 -17.74 -9.99 -5.05
CA ILE A 91 -18.03 -8.56 -5.18
C ILE A 91 -18.47 -8.15 -6.60
N ALA A 92 -18.72 -9.15 -7.45
CA ALA A 92 -19.20 -8.98 -8.81
C ALA A 92 -20.49 -8.16 -8.85
#